data_AF-M5SLW5-F1
#
_entry.id   AF-M5SLW5-F1
#
_cell.length_a   1.000
_cell.length_b   1.000
_cell.length_c   1.000
_cell.angle_alpha   90.00
_cell.angle_beta   90.00
_cell.angle_gamma   90.00
#
_symmetry.space_group_name_H-M   'P 1'
#
loop_
_entity.id
_entity.type
_entity.pdbx_description
1 polymer ?
#
loop_
_entity_poly.entity_id
_entity_poly.type
_entity_poly.pdbx_seq_one_letter_code
_entity_poly.pdbx_strand_id
1 'polypeptide(L)'
;MRTSGLAMCLTAAFGFAPVVAQEPAVAETQVAETPVQAEVETPPQQLTAETEAPKPAAESADEAKLTEEPAYVRVHEVDGKPNALQTATVQFVGQPGTRYDGAIVDLVGVVHIGQDEYYTELKEQLSEYDSVLYELVAPDGTRIRPEDLEERRSILASVQTGMKDMLNLEYQLEKIDYMAENFRHADMSPDEFVEDLEKRGDSVWKMIARMLGAGIASQAKTGGDAGLLMAMFSGEDRPKNMKRAMARQLVDIELVTAGMDDANGENTLIKGRNRKAFEILKEELDAGKENIAVFYGAGHLPDMAERLENDFGMKAVQTTWSDAWDLTRN
;
A
#
# COMPACT_ATOMS: atom_id res chain seq x y z
N MET A 1 -2.65 29.93 -18.94
CA MET A 1 -3.12 29.13 -17.79
C MET A 1 -1.90 28.52 -17.14
N ARG A 2 -1.56 28.92 -15.91
CA ARG A 2 -0.46 28.33 -15.15
C ARG A 2 -1.06 27.19 -14.35
N THR A 3 -0.78 25.95 -14.73
CA THR A 3 -0.96 24.80 -13.85
C THR A 3 -0.09 25.04 -12.61
N SER A 4 -0.70 25.12 -11.44
CA SER A 4 0.02 25.26 -10.18
C SER A 4 0.90 24.02 -10.00
N GLY A 5 2.18 24.21 -9.63
CA GLY A 5 3.15 23.12 -9.47
C GLY A 5 2.71 22.03 -8.48
N LEU A 6 1.71 22.31 -7.65
CA LEU A 6 1.11 21.37 -6.72
C LEU A 6 0.35 20.21 -7.42
N ALA A 7 -0.33 20.49 -8.54
CA ALA A 7 -1.08 19.46 -9.29
C ALA A 7 -0.18 18.44 -10.01
N MET A 8 1.09 18.81 -10.25
CA MET A 8 2.07 17.96 -10.92
C MET A 8 2.83 17.03 -9.95
N CYS A 9 2.86 17.37 -8.65
CA CYS A 9 3.49 16.55 -7.61
C CYS A 9 2.61 15.37 -7.14
N LEU A 10 1.28 15.50 -7.16
CA LEU A 10 0.37 14.41 -6.76
C LEU A 10 0.31 13.27 -7.79
N THR A 11 0.49 13.58 -9.07
CA THR A 11 0.44 12.63 -10.20
C THR A 11 1.53 11.56 -10.11
N ALA A 12 2.72 11.94 -9.63
CA ALA A 12 3.91 11.08 -9.65
C ALA A 12 4.08 10.20 -8.39
N ALA A 13 3.39 10.50 -7.30
CA ALA A 13 3.50 9.78 -6.02
C ALA A 13 2.29 8.88 -5.72
N PHE A 14 1.12 9.17 -6.30
CA PHE A 14 -0.16 8.52 -5.92
C PHE A 14 -1.07 8.15 -7.11
N GLY A 15 -0.57 8.18 -8.34
CA GLY A 15 -1.33 7.67 -9.51
C GLY A 15 -2.52 8.53 -9.98
N PHE A 16 -2.67 9.77 -9.51
CA PHE A 16 -3.76 10.66 -9.95
C PHE A 16 -3.65 11.02 -11.45
N ALA A 17 -4.73 10.91 -12.22
CA ALA A 17 -4.82 11.51 -13.55
C ALA A 17 -5.26 13.00 -13.45
N PRO A 18 -4.62 13.95 -14.16
CA PRO A 18 -4.98 15.36 -14.03
C PRO A 18 -6.29 15.69 -14.74
N VAL A 19 -7.23 16.31 -14.03
CA VAL A 19 -8.43 16.96 -14.58
C VAL A 19 -8.21 18.47 -14.64
N VAL A 20 -8.43 19.08 -15.80
CA VAL A 20 -8.40 20.54 -15.99
C VAL A 20 -9.80 21.10 -15.70
N ALA A 21 -9.97 21.77 -14.56
CA ALA A 21 -11.19 22.51 -14.25
C ALA A 21 -10.88 24.02 -14.13
N GLN A 22 -11.73 24.85 -14.75
CA GLN A 22 -11.68 26.32 -14.67
C GLN A 22 -12.36 26.79 -13.37
N GLU A 23 -11.63 27.51 -12.51
CA GLU A 23 -12.20 28.14 -11.31
C GLU A 23 -12.84 29.51 -11.62
N PRO A 24 -13.98 29.86 -10.99
CA PRO A 24 -14.37 31.24 -10.76
C PRO A 24 -13.91 31.72 -9.38
N ALA A 25 -13.47 32.98 -9.33
CA ALA A 25 -12.86 33.64 -8.18
C ALA A 25 -13.84 33.86 -7.00
N VAL A 26 -13.37 33.62 -5.76
CA VAL A 26 -14.03 34.10 -4.54
C VAL A 26 -12.99 34.76 -3.62
N ALA A 27 -13.37 35.93 -3.10
CA ALA A 27 -12.55 36.85 -2.32
C ALA A 27 -12.34 36.39 -0.87
N GLU A 28 -11.09 36.50 -0.40
CA GLU A 28 -10.70 36.30 0.99
C GLU A 28 -11.31 37.36 1.92
N THR A 29 -11.86 36.93 3.05
CA THR A 29 -12.06 37.79 4.23
C THR A 29 -11.30 37.18 5.40
N GLN A 30 -10.21 37.83 5.79
CA GLN A 30 -9.42 37.50 6.98
C GLN A 30 -10.17 37.91 8.25
N VAL A 31 -10.24 37.02 9.22
CA VAL A 31 -10.44 37.38 10.63
C VAL A 31 -9.33 36.73 11.44
N ALA A 32 -8.57 37.57 12.12
CA ALA A 32 -7.47 37.20 13.00
C ALA A 32 -7.98 36.95 14.42
N GLU A 33 -7.52 35.89 15.06
CA GLU A 33 -7.51 35.77 16.52
C GLU A 33 -6.15 35.29 17.03
N THR A 34 -5.79 35.81 18.20
CA THR A 34 -4.45 35.89 18.82
C THR A 34 -4.30 34.76 19.86
N PRO A 35 -3.09 34.22 20.13
CA PRO A 35 -2.94 32.96 20.85
C PRO A 35 -2.96 33.10 22.37
N VAL A 36 -3.45 32.09 23.07
CA VAL A 36 -3.32 31.93 24.53
C VAL A 36 -2.42 30.74 24.81
N GLN A 37 -1.34 31.03 25.57
CA GLN A 37 -0.36 30.08 26.10
C GLN A 37 -0.92 29.33 27.31
N ALA A 38 -0.54 28.07 27.49
CA ALA A 38 -0.57 27.41 28.79
C ALA A 38 0.63 26.44 28.91
N GLU A 39 1.28 26.55 30.05
CA GLU A 39 2.56 25.95 30.46
C GLU A 39 2.50 24.46 30.80
N VAL A 40 3.70 23.91 30.83
CA VAL A 40 4.17 22.56 31.10
C VAL A 40 4.10 22.21 32.59
N GLU A 41 3.65 20.99 32.93
CA GLU A 41 4.08 20.28 34.15
C GLU A 41 4.23 18.77 33.87
N THR A 42 5.31 18.18 34.40
CA THR A 42 5.68 16.75 34.37
C THR A 42 6.24 16.35 35.75
N PRO A 43 6.37 15.06 36.09
CA PRO A 43 5.58 14.38 37.13
C PRO A 43 6.47 13.89 38.30
N PRO A 44 5.95 13.09 39.25
CA PRO A 44 6.78 12.24 40.08
C PRO A 44 6.66 10.74 39.77
N GLN A 45 7.83 10.10 39.77
CA GLN A 45 8.08 8.66 39.75
C GLN A 45 7.66 7.98 41.06
N GLN A 46 7.28 6.71 41.00
CA GLN A 46 7.47 5.79 42.13
C GLN A 46 7.78 4.35 41.68
N LEU A 47 8.72 3.76 42.42
CA LEU A 47 9.43 2.51 42.22
C LEU A 47 8.79 1.37 43.05
N THR A 48 9.28 0.13 42.84
CA THR A 48 9.13 -1.13 43.63
C THR A 48 8.00 -2.08 43.17
N ALA A 49 8.13 -3.42 43.14
CA ALA A 49 9.24 -4.37 43.38
C ALA A 49 8.92 -5.73 42.69
N GLU A 50 9.97 -6.53 42.47
CA GLU A 50 9.94 -7.93 42.00
C GLU A 50 9.26 -8.89 42.99
N THR A 51 8.58 -9.93 42.50
CA THR A 51 8.47 -11.23 43.18
C THR A 51 8.30 -12.35 42.15
N GLU A 52 9.08 -13.41 42.35
CA GLU A 52 9.29 -14.58 41.49
C GLU A 52 8.22 -15.70 41.70
N ALA A 53 8.18 -16.64 40.75
CA ALA A 53 7.09 -17.55 40.36
C ALA A 53 6.70 -18.72 41.30
N PRO A 54 5.75 -19.60 40.87
CA PRO A 54 6.21 -20.89 40.35
C PRO A 54 5.47 -21.44 39.10
N LYS A 55 6.20 -22.25 38.33
CA LYS A 55 5.81 -23.07 37.15
C LYS A 55 4.86 -24.24 37.51
N PRO A 56 4.10 -24.71 36.51
CA PRO A 56 4.07 -26.14 36.20
C PRO A 56 4.41 -26.44 34.72
N ALA A 57 4.52 -27.73 34.43
CA ALA A 57 5.39 -28.35 33.45
C ALA A 57 4.85 -28.49 32.01
N ALA A 58 5.83 -28.51 31.11
CA ALA A 58 5.89 -29.01 29.73
C ALA A 58 4.71 -29.85 29.18
N GLU A 59 4.09 -29.32 28.13
CA GLU A 59 3.57 -30.09 26.99
C GLU A 59 4.01 -29.41 25.67
N SER A 60 4.48 -30.27 24.76
CA SER A 60 4.82 -30.10 23.33
C SER A 60 5.37 -28.76 22.82
N ALA A 61 6.65 -28.79 22.48
CA ALA A 61 7.29 -27.84 21.58
C ALA A 61 6.82 -28.05 20.13
N ASP A 62 5.79 -27.31 19.71
CA ASP A 62 5.62 -26.86 18.32
C ASP A 62 4.54 -25.76 18.25
N GLU A 63 4.75 -24.62 18.92
CA GLU A 63 3.89 -23.44 18.79
C GLU A 63 4.59 -22.22 19.41
N ALA A 64 5.67 -21.78 18.77
CA ALA A 64 6.22 -20.45 19.04
C ALA A 64 5.53 -19.46 18.10
N LYS A 65 4.41 -18.91 18.58
CA LYS A 65 3.82 -17.66 18.09
C LYS A 65 4.89 -16.60 17.92
N LEU A 66 5.08 -16.15 16.68
CA LEU A 66 5.30 -14.74 16.39
C LEU A 66 3.96 -14.23 15.85
N THR A 67 3.20 -13.55 16.71
CA THR A 67 2.19 -12.60 16.28
C THR A 67 2.91 -11.40 15.68
N GLU A 68 3.48 -11.57 14.50
CA GLU A 68 3.72 -10.46 13.60
C GLU A 68 2.47 -10.34 12.73
N GLU A 69 1.95 -9.11 12.58
CA GLU A 69 0.89 -8.87 11.62
C GLU A 69 1.31 -9.44 10.26
N PRO A 70 0.40 -10.06 9.49
CA PRO A 70 0.77 -10.64 8.21
C PRO A 70 1.35 -9.56 7.31
N ALA A 71 2.67 -9.57 7.12
CA ALA A 71 3.30 -8.74 6.12
C ALA A 71 2.85 -9.26 4.75
N TYR A 72 2.27 -8.40 3.92
CA TYR A 72 1.83 -8.76 2.56
C TYR A 72 2.91 -8.52 1.51
N VAL A 73 4.06 -8.00 1.94
CA VAL A 73 5.27 -7.83 1.15
C VAL A 73 6.47 -8.19 2.01
N ARG A 74 7.46 -8.89 1.44
CA ARG A 74 8.68 -9.26 2.17
C ARG A 74 9.89 -9.39 1.26
N VAL A 75 11.07 -9.23 1.84
CA VAL A 75 12.30 -9.76 1.25
C VAL A 75 12.47 -11.20 1.72
N HIS A 76 12.29 -12.15 0.81
CA HIS A 76 12.58 -13.56 1.05
C HIS A 76 14.10 -13.79 0.99
N GLU A 77 14.66 -14.38 2.03
CA GLU A 77 16.08 -14.69 2.13
C GLU A 77 16.33 -16.20 2.13
N VAL A 78 17.37 -16.64 1.41
CA VAL A 78 17.85 -18.02 1.38
C VAL A 78 19.31 -18.01 1.86
N ASP A 79 19.62 -18.80 2.88
CA ASP A 79 20.95 -18.83 3.54
C ASP A 79 21.45 -17.43 3.97
N GLY A 80 20.54 -16.58 4.47
CA GLY A 80 20.84 -15.21 4.91
C GLY A 80 21.17 -14.24 3.78
N LYS A 81 20.79 -14.57 2.54
CA LYS A 81 20.99 -13.71 1.36
C LYS A 81 19.63 -13.39 0.73
N PRO A 82 19.39 -12.13 0.31
CA PRO A 82 18.20 -11.77 -0.44
C PRO A 82 18.05 -12.59 -1.71
N ASN A 83 16.93 -13.29 -1.81
CA ASN A 83 16.57 -14.14 -2.91
C ASN A 83 15.47 -13.51 -3.76
N ALA A 84 14.38 -13.05 -3.15
CA ALA A 84 13.28 -12.39 -3.86
C ALA A 84 12.61 -11.28 -3.03
N LEU A 85 12.05 -10.26 -3.68
CA LEU A 85 10.97 -9.44 -3.12
C LEU A 85 9.65 -10.14 -3.48
N GLN A 86 8.84 -10.48 -2.48
CA GLN A 86 7.60 -11.22 -2.69
C GLN A 86 6.39 -10.42 -2.23
N THR A 87 5.26 -10.61 -2.90
CA THR A 87 3.94 -10.18 -2.42
C THR A 87 3.07 -11.40 -2.11
N ALA A 88 2.15 -11.23 -1.17
CA ALA A 88 1.25 -12.29 -0.74
C ALA A 88 -0.11 -12.23 -1.47
N THR A 89 -0.62 -13.38 -1.85
CA THR A 89 -2.06 -13.63 -2.01
C THR A 89 -2.54 -14.37 -0.77
N VAL A 90 -3.51 -13.79 -0.04
CA VAL A 90 -4.09 -14.43 1.15
C VAL A 90 -5.56 -14.72 0.90
N GLN A 91 -5.92 -16.00 0.98
CA GLN A 91 -7.28 -16.47 0.79
C GLN A 91 -8.08 -16.39 2.08
N PHE A 92 -9.22 -15.71 2.03
CA PHE A 92 -10.21 -15.65 3.09
C PHE A 92 -11.46 -16.42 2.70
N VAL A 93 -11.99 -17.20 3.64
CA VAL A 93 -13.23 -17.96 3.43
C VAL A 93 -14.26 -17.57 4.49
N GLY A 94 -15.46 -17.23 4.03
CA GLY A 94 -16.61 -16.97 4.87
C GLY A 94 -16.97 -18.18 5.73
N GLN A 95 -17.05 -17.96 7.04
CA GLN A 95 -17.20 -19.05 7.99
C GLN A 95 -18.61 -19.66 7.97
N PRO A 96 -18.75 -20.95 8.33
CA PRO A 96 -20.05 -21.61 8.44
C PRO A 96 -21.06 -20.82 9.28
N GLY A 97 -22.26 -20.61 8.73
CA GLY A 97 -23.35 -19.89 9.40
C GLY A 97 -23.20 -18.37 9.46
N THR A 98 -22.20 -17.79 8.80
CA THR A 98 -22.12 -16.33 8.55
C THR A 98 -22.90 -15.94 7.30
N ARG A 99 -23.04 -14.63 7.05
CA ARG A 99 -23.75 -14.10 5.87
C ARG A 99 -23.14 -14.57 4.55
N TYR A 100 -21.82 -14.75 4.52
CA TYR A 100 -21.04 -15.07 3.32
C TYR A 100 -20.43 -16.47 3.41
N ASP A 101 -21.11 -17.41 4.07
CA ASP A 101 -20.67 -18.80 4.25
C ASP A 101 -20.20 -19.43 2.92
N GLY A 102 -18.95 -19.88 2.90
CA GLY A 102 -18.33 -20.53 1.74
C GLY A 102 -17.81 -19.60 0.65
N ALA A 103 -18.13 -18.30 0.69
CA ALA A 103 -17.58 -17.33 -0.26
C ALA A 103 -16.06 -17.16 -0.02
N ILE A 104 -15.33 -17.00 -1.12
CA ILE A 104 -13.89 -16.85 -1.18
C ILE A 104 -13.56 -15.41 -1.58
N VAL A 105 -12.76 -14.75 -0.75
CA VAL A 105 -12.16 -13.46 -1.06
C VAL A 105 -10.65 -13.57 -0.93
N ASP A 106 -9.93 -13.39 -2.03
CA ASP A 106 -8.47 -13.36 -2.03
C ASP A 106 -7.99 -11.92 -1.96
N LEU A 107 -7.20 -11.59 -0.93
CA LEU A 107 -6.42 -10.35 -0.90
C LEU A 107 -5.15 -10.58 -1.73
N VAL A 108 -5.12 -10.03 -2.94
CA VAL A 108 -4.01 -10.21 -3.90
C VAL A 108 -3.10 -8.97 -3.82
N GLY A 109 -1.95 -9.13 -3.17
CA GLY A 109 -0.99 -8.04 -2.98
C GLY A 109 -0.13 -7.80 -4.21
N VAL A 110 0.09 -6.53 -4.54
CA VAL A 110 0.93 -6.12 -5.67
C VAL A 110 1.91 -5.02 -5.31
N VAL A 111 3.04 -5.00 -6.01
CA VAL A 111 3.95 -3.83 -6.05
C VAL A 111 3.82 -3.13 -7.40
N HIS A 112 3.86 -1.80 -7.39
CA HIS A 112 3.67 -0.99 -8.60
C HIS A 112 4.78 -1.09 -9.64
N ILE A 113 5.95 -1.60 -9.22
CA ILE A 113 7.10 -1.87 -10.09
C ILE A 113 7.58 -3.29 -9.78
N GLY A 114 7.73 -4.13 -10.80
CA GLY A 114 8.02 -5.56 -10.66
C GLY A 114 8.59 -6.14 -11.95
N GLN A 115 8.96 -7.42 -11.95
CA GLN A 115 9.42 -8.07 -13.18
C GLN A 115 8.26 -8.39 -14.13
N ASP A 116 8.56 -8.61 -15.41
CA ASP A 116 7.55 -8.93 -16.42
C ASP A 116 6.86 -10.27 -16.13
N GLU A 117 7.64 -11.28 -15.71
CA GLU A 117 7.12 -12.61 -15.40
C GLU A 117 6.14 -12.56 -14.22
N TYR A 118 6.40 -11.71 -13.23
CA TYR A 118 5.50 -11.49 -12.09
C TYR A 118 4.13 -10.97 -12.52
N TYR A 119 4.08 -9.97 -13.40
CA TYR A 119 2.79 -9.45 -13.89
C TYR A 119 2.08 -10.43 -14.83
N THR A 120 2.83 -11.27 -15.53
CA THR A 120 2.26 -12.36 -16.34
C THR A 120 1.55 -13.37 -15.45
N GLU A 121 2.19 -13.83 -14.37
CA GLU A 121 1.60 -14.74 -13.38
C GLU A 121 0.37 -14.12 -12.70
N LEU A 122 0.45 -12.84 -12.29
CA LEU A 122 -0.70 -12.14 -11.70
C LEU A 122 -1.86 -12.03 -12.68
N LYS A 123 -1.61 -11.74 -13.95
CA LYS A 123 -2.67 -11.66 -14.96
C LYS A 123 -3.38 -13.00 -15.13
N GLU A 124 -2.62 -14.09 -15.17
CA GLU A 124 -3.18 -15.44 -15.23
C GLU A 124 -4.05 -15.73 -14.00
N GLN A 125 -3.52 -15.50 -12.79
CA GLN A 125 -4.26 -15.66 -11.54
C GLN A 125 -5.55 -14.82 -11.51
N LEU A 126 -5.48 -13.53 -11.85
CA LEU A 126 -6.62 -12.60 -11.80
C LEU A 126 -7.72 -12.96 -12.80
N SER A 127 -7.42 -13.74 -13.85
CA SER A 127 -8.41 -14.18 -14.84
C SER A 127 -9.35 -15.27 -14.31
N GLU A 128 -9.01 -15.91 -13.18
CA GLU A 128 -9.77 -17.04 -12.61
C GLU A 128 -10.92 -16.60 -11.68
N TYR A 129 -11.00 -15.31 -11.33
CA TYR A 129 -12.00 -14.78 -10.40
C TYR A 129 -13.26 -14.26 -11.10
N ASP A 130 -14.40 -14.38 -10.43
CA ASP A 130 -15.69 -13.82 -10.86
C ASP A 130 -15.67 -12.28 -10.89
N SER A 131 -14.86 -11.70 -10.01
CA SER A 131 -14.59 -10.26 -9.97
C SER A 131 -13.21 -9.97 -9.41
N VAL A 132 -12.56 -8.96 -9.99
CA VAL A 132 -11.33 -8.36 -9.49
C VAL A 132 -11.63 -6.92 -9.12
N LEU A 133 -11.59 -6.63 -7.82
CA LEU A 133 -11.70 -5.28 -7.27
C LEU A 133 -10.31 -4.67 -7.29
N TYR A 134 -10.16 -3.50 -7.90
CA TYR A 134 -8.84 -2.89 -8.03
C TYR A 134 -8.79 -1.45 -7.56
N GLU A 135 -7.60 -1.07 -7.09
CA GLU A 135 -7.28 0.28 -6.67
C GLU A 135 -6.93 1.17 -7.87
N LEU A 136 -7.41 2.42 -7.84
CA LEU A 136 -6.98 3.51 -8.70
C LEU A 136 -7.74 4.77 -8.28
N VAL A 137 -7.10 5.78 -7.71
CA VAL A 137 -7.80 7.05 -7.42
C VAL A 137 -8.07 7.79 -8.73
N ALA A 138 -9.27 7.62 -9.26
CA ALA A 138 -9.72 8.16 -10.54
C ALA A 138 -11.24 8.34 -10.54
N PRO A 139 -11.79 9.21 -11.41
CA PRO A 139 -13.24 9.35 -11.54
C PRO A 139 -13.92 7.98 -11.79
N ASP A 140 -15.12 7.79 -11.24
CA ASP A 140 -15.87 6.54 -11.40
C ASP A 140 -15.99 6.11 -12.86
N GLY A 141 -15.76 4.82 -13.11
CA GLY A 141 -15.79 4.25 -14.46
C GLY A 141 -14.54 4.55 -15.29
N THR A 142 -13.52 5.20 -14.72
CA THR A 142 -12.20 5.28 -15.36
C THR A 142 -11.66 3.88 -15.56
N ARG A 143 -11.39 3.53 -16.81
CA ARG A 143 -10.64 2.33 -17.15
C ARG A 143 -9.47 2.74 -18.02
N ILE A 144 -8.28 2.30 -17.63
CA ILE A 144 -7.03 2.70 -18.27
C ILE A 144 -6.47 1.49 -19.02
N ARG A 145 -6.15 1.69 -20.30
CA ARG A 145 -5.41 0.68 -21.06
C ARG A 145 -3.91 0.89 -20.90
N PRO A 146 -3.11 -0.17 -20.88
CA PRO A 146 -1.65 -0.07 -20.88
C PRO A 146 -1.09 0.90 -21.93
N GLU A 147 -1.61 0.86 -23.15
CA GLU A 147 -1.16 1.72 -24.25
C GLU A 147 -1.40 3.22 -24.01
N ASP A 148 -2.46 3.58 -23.27
CA ASP A 148 -2.81 4.97 -22.98
C ASP A 148 -1.84 5.61 -21.97
N LEU A 149 -1.07 4.79 -21.24
CA LEU A 149 -0.07 5.22 -20.27
C LEU A 149 1.32 5.38 -20.87
N GLU A 150 1.68 4.55 -21.86
CA GLU A 150 2.93 4.70 -22.61
C GLU A 150 2.99 6.07 -23.31
N GLU A 151 1.87 6.52 -23.90
CA GLU A 151 1.80 7.80 -24.63
C GLU A 151 1.91 9.01 -23.69
N ARG A 152 1.33 8.94 -22.48
CA ARG A 152 1.34 10.03 -21.48
C ARG A 152 2.71 10.26 -20.83
N ARG A 153 3.61 9.28 -20.88
CA ARG A 153 4.96 9.35 -20.28
C ARG A 153 5.93 10.28 -21.02
N SER A 154 5.65 10.58 -22.30
CA SER A 154 6.53 11.35 -23.21
C SER A 154 7.09 12.67 -22.64
N ILE A 155 6.46 13.28 -21.64
CA ILE A 155 6.80 14.64 -21.16
C ILE A 155 7.48 14.66 -19.76
N LEU A 156 7.42 13.59 -18.95
CA LEU A 156 7.98 13.53 -17.58
C LEU A 156 9.00 12.38 -17.34
N ALA A 157 9.26 11.55 -18.36
CA ALA A 157 9.85 10.21 -18.24
C ALA A 157 11.36 10.06 -17.97
N SER A 158 12.19 11.09 -18.11
CA SER A 158 13.65 10.85 -18.24
C SER A 158 14.35 10.30 -16.99
N VAL A 159 13.81 10.51 -15.78
CA VAL A 159 14.38 9.95 -14.54
C VAL A 159 13.68 8.64 -14.13
N GLN A 160 12.37 8.54 -14.35
CA GLN A 160 11.57 7.36 -14.00
C GLN A 160 11.86 6.16 -14.92
N THR A 161 12.00 6.38 -16.23
CA THR A 161 12.33 5.30 -17.19
C THR A 161 13.75 4.75 -16.99
N GLY A 162 14.72 5.59 -16.62
CA GLY A 162 16.10 5.15 -16.42
C GLY A 162 16.28 4.13 -15.30
N MET A 163 15.45 4.19 -14.25
CA MET A 163 15.51 3.26 -13.13
C MET A 163 14.87 1.92 -13.45
N LYS A 164 13.76 1.94 -14.19
CA LYS A 164 13.09 0.76 -14.74
C LYS A 164 14.06 -0.06 -15.59
N ASP A 165 14.70 0.60 -16.56
CA ASP A 165 15.63 -0.06 -17.50
C ASP A 165 16.91 -0.53 -16.79
N MET A 166 17.40 0.22 -15.80
CA MET A 166 18.58 -0.17 -15.01
C MET A 166 18.32 -1.45 -14.21
N LEU A 167 17.13 -1.61 -13.65
CA LEU A 167 16.76 -2.70 -12.75
C LEU A 167 16.03 -3.85 -13.45
N ASN A 168 15.77 -3.71 -14.76
CA ASN A 168 15.01 -4.64 -15.58
C ASN A 168 13.62 -4.95 -14.95
N LEU A 169 12.89 -3.89 -14.64
CA LEU A 169 11.55 -3.93 -14.06
C LEU A 169 10.53 -3.33 -15.03
N GLU A 170 9.27 -3.41 -14.66
CA GLU A 170 8.13 -2.94 -15.42
C GLU A 170 7.12 -2.28 -14.47
N TYR A 171 6.29 -1.39 -14.99
CA TYR A 171 5.22 -0.80 -14.19
C TYR A 171 3.95 -1.63 -14.30
N GLN A 172 3.29 -1.89 -13.18
CA GLN A 172 2.05 -2.65 -13.08
C GLN A 172 0.99 -2.21 -14.10
N LEU A 173 0.78 -0.89 -14.21
CA LEU A 173 -0.25 -0.34 -15.10
C LEU A 173 0.03 -0.57 -16.61
N GLU A 174 1.26 -0.92 -16.98
CA GLU A 174 1.63 -1.28 -18.37
C GLU A 174 1.41 -2.77 -18.66
N LYS A 175 1.17 -3.60 -17.63
CA LYS A 175 1.16 -5.06 -17.76
C LYS A 175 -0.19 -5.69 -17.41
N ILE A 176 -0.99 -5.03 -16.55
CA ILE A 176 -2.32 -5.48 -16.17
C ILE A 176 -3.39 -4.78 -17.02
N ASP A 177 -4.35 -5.54 -17.54
CA ASP A 177 -5.47 -5.04 -18.32
C ASP A 177 -6.68 -4.75 -17.43
N TYR A 178 -6.80 -3.49 -17.00
CA TYR A 178 -7.92 -3.02 -16.17
C TYR A 178 -9.23 -2.86 -16.96
N MET A 179 -9.23 -3.10 -18.28
CA MET A 179 -10.44 -3.14 -19.09
C MET A 179 -11.12 -4.51 -19.09
N ALA A 180 -10.47 -5.55 -18.56
CA ALA A 180 -11.04 -6.89 -18.52
C ALA A 180 -12.43 -6.90 -17.88
N GLU A 181 -13.33 -7.75 -18.39
CA GLU A 181 -14.75 -7.72 -18.03
C GLU A 181 -15.00 -7.98 -16.54
N ASN A 182 -14.16 -8.82 -15.92
CA ASN A 182 -14.22 -9.13 -14.49
C ASN A 182 -13.58 -8.05 -13.61
N PHE A 183 -12.94 -7.01 -14.16
CA PHE A 183 -12.36 -5.91 -13.38
C PHE A 183 -13.40 -4.84 -13.05
N ARG A 184 -13.52 -4.56 -11.75
CA ARG A 184 -14.37 -3.52 -11.17
C ARG A 184 -13.52 -2.55 -10.37
N HIS A 185 -13.60 -1.27 -10.73
CA HIS A 185 -12.97 -0.21 -9.97
C HIS A 185 -13.57 -0.15 -8.57
N ALA A 186 -12.73 -0.17 -7.54
CA ALA A 186 -13.16 -0.28 -6.15
C ALA A 186 -12.50 0.77 -5.23
N ASP A 187 -12.26 1.97 -5.75
CA ASP A 187 -11.53 3.01 -5.02
C ASP A 187 -12.30 4.33 -4.99
N MET A 188 -11.77 5.29 -4.24
CA MET A 188 -12.30 6.65 -4.21
C MET A 188 -12.03 7.38 -5.52
N SER A 189 -12.97 8.23 -5.92
CA SER A 189 -12.73 9.32 -6.86
C SER A 189 -11.85 10.41 -6.22
N PRO A 190 -11.22 11.29 -7.02
CA PRO A 190 -10.44 12.41 -6.48
C PRO A 190 -11.25 13.33 -5.56
N ASP A 191 -12.53 13.55 -5.87
CA ASP A 191 -13.41 14.39 -5.07
C ASP A 191 -13.76 13.72 -3.73
N GLU A 192 -14.07 12.42 -3.73
CA GLU A 192 -14.28 11.65 -2.50
C GLU A 192 -13.01 11.61 -1.63
N PHE A 193 -11.83 11.50 -2.24
CA PHE A 193 -10.56 11.53 -1.53
C PHE A 193 -10.32 12.87 -0.82
N VAL A 194 -10.57 13.98 -1.50
CA VAL A 194 -10.46 15.33 -0.90
C VAL A 194 -11.52 15.54 0.18
N GLU A 195 -12.76 15.12 -0.07
CA GLU A 195 -13.84 15.24 0.90
C GLU A 195 -13.57 14.43 2.17
N ASP A 196 -13.00 13.23 2.05
CA ASP A 196 -12.60 12.39 3.20
C ASP A 196 -11.49 13.05 4.03
N LEU A 197 -10.50 13.69 3.37
CA LEU A 197 -9.50 14.50 4.07
C LEU A 197 -10.13 15.66 4.84
N GLU A 198 -11.00 16.44 4.20
CA GLU A 198 -11.66 17.59 4.80
C GLU A 198 -12.56 17.21 5.99
N LYS A 199 -13.36 16.14 5.84
CA LYS A 199 -14.24 15.62 6.90
C LYS A 199 -13.47 15.24 8.16
N ARG A 200 -12.23 14.77 8.02
CA ARG A 200 -11.35 14.39 9.13
C ARG A 200 -10.58 15.57 9.73
N GLY A 201 -10.77 16.78 9.19
CA GLY A 201 -9.95 17.94 9.56
C GLY A 201 -8.49 17.80 9.10
N ASP A 202 -8.23 16.91 8.14
CA ASP A 202 -6.94 16.73 7.52
C ASP A 202 -6.78 17.67 6.30
N SER A 203 -5.57 17.73 5.74
CA SER A 203 -5.29 18.45 4.50
C SER A 203 -4.09 17.83 3.81
N VAL A 204 -4.00 18.02 2.50
CA VAL A 204 -2.84 17.61 1.69
C VAL A 204 -1.52 18.13 2.29
N TRP A 205 -1.52 19.36 2.83
CA TRP A 205 -0.32 19.93 3.45
C TRP A 205 0.10 19.20 4.74
N LYS A 206 -0.84 18.87 5.63
CA LYS A 206 -0.56 18.09 6.84
C LYS A 206 -0.04 16.70 6.49
N MET A 207 -0.61 16.06 5.48
CA MET A 207 -0.14 14.78 4.96
C MET A 207 1.30 14.87 4.46
N ILE A 208 1.63 15.88 3.64
CA ILE A 208 3.02 16.13 3.18
C ILE A 208 3.96 16.32 4.38
N ALA A 209 3.56 17.08 5.40
CA ALA A 209 4.37 17.28 6.59
C ALA A 209 4.62 15.96 7.35
N ARG A 210 3.62 15.08 7.47
CA ARG A 210 3.79 13.73 8.06
C ARG A 210 4.74 12.88 7.24
N MET A 211 4.61 12.88 5.91
CA MET A 211 5.51 12.14 5.01
C MET A 211 6.96 12.60 5.16
N LEU A 212 7.20 13.92 5.20
CA LEU A 212 8.54 14.48 5.44
C LEU A 212 9.07 14.06 6.82
N GLY A 213 8.24 14.16 7.86
CA GLY A 213 8.62 13.74 9.21
C GLY A 213 8.96 12.25 9.30
N ALA A 214 8.14 11.39 8.70
CA ALA A 214 8.37 9.95 8.64
C ALA A 214 9.61 9.59 7.81
N GLY A 215 9.85 10.29 6.70
CA GLY A 215 11.08 10.15 5.91
C GLY A 215 12.33 10.46 6.73
N ILE A 216 12.32 11.56 7.50
CA ILE A 216 13.41 11.93 8.42
C ILE A 216 13.58 10.85 9.51
N ALA A 217 12.48 10.39 10.12
CA ALA A 217 12.52 9.38 11.17
C ALA A 217 13.03 8.02 10.67
N SER A 218 12.60 7.60 9.47
CA SER A 218 13.07 6.39 8.80
C SER A 218 14.57 6.49 8.50
N GLN A 219 15.01 7.61 7.92
CA GLN A 219 16.42 7.86 7.64
C GLN A 219 17.30 7.80 8.90
N ALA A 220 16.78 8.30 10.04
CA ALA A 220 17.47 8.23 11.32
C ALA A 220 17.53 6.80 11.90
N LYS A 221 16.51 5.95 11.66
CA LYS A 221 16.47 4.56 12.12
C LYS A 221 17.33 3.62 11.28
N THR A 222 17.36 3.80 9.97
CA THR A 222 18.08 2.91 9.04
C THR A 222 19.54 3.30 8.80
N GLY A 223 19.99 4.43 9.36
CA GLY A 223 21.36 4.93 9.20
C GLY A 223 21.60 5.67 7.88
N GLY A 224 20.53 6.10 7.21
CA GLY A 224 20.54 6.73 5.90
C GLY A 224 20.83 5.76 4.74
N ASP A 225 20.85 6.31 3.52
CA ASP A 225 21.08 5.61 2.23
C ASP A 225 22.46 4.95 2.10
N ALA A 226 23.15 4.59 3.18
CA ALA A 226 24.47 3.96 3.15
C ALA A 226 24.48 2.66 2.32
N GLY A 227 23.41 1.87 2.39
CA GLY A 227 23.24 0.67 1.56
C GLY A 227 23.09 1.00 0.07
N LEU A 228 22.34 2.06 -0.25
CA LEU A 228 22.16 2.54 -1.62
C LEU A 228 23.46 3.14 -2.18
N LEU A 229 24.17 3.95 -1.37
CA LEU A 229 25.46 4.53 -1.71
C LEU A 229 26.50 3.42 -1.96
N MET A 230 26.56 2.42 -1.09
CA MET A 230 27.46 1.26 -1.27
C MET A 230 27.11 0.49 -2.56
N ALA A 231 25.82 0.30 -2.85
CA ALA A 231 25.37 -0.32 -4.08
C ALA A 231 25.76 0.48 -5.32
N MET A 232 25.69 1.82 -5.29
CA MET A 232 26.11 2.68 -6.41
C MET A 232 27.58 2.51 -6.79
N PHE A 233 28.43 2.19 -5.82
CA PHE A 233 29.88 2.01 -6.01
C PHE A 233 30.32 0.54 -6.17
N SER A 234 29.39 -0.42 -6.29
CA SER A 234 29.73 -1.85 -6.30
C SER A 234 30.18 -2.41 -7.67
N GLY A 235 30.73 -1.57 -8.55
CA GLY A 235 31.29 -1.99 -9.84
C GLY A 235 30.29 -2.74 -10.72
N GLU A 236 30.68 -3.93 -11.18
CA GLU A 236 29.88 -4.79 -12.09
C GLU A 236 28.57 -5.28 -11.45
N ASP A 237 28.55 -5.45 -10.13
CA ASP A 237 27.36 -5.89 -9.38
C ASP A 237 26.37 -4.76 -9.08
N ARG A 238 26.64 -3.53 -9.53
CA ARG A 238 25.84 -2.34 -9.23
C ARG A 238 24.34 -2.54 -9.48
N PRO A 239 23.86 -3.00 -10.64
CA PRO A 239 22.41 -3.16 -10.88
C PRO A 239 21.75 -4.09 -9.85
N LYS A 240 22.33 -5.26 -9.60
CA LYS A 240 21.85 -6.24 -8.61
C LYS A 240 21.85 -5.68 -7.18
N ASN A 241 22.92 -5.01 -6.77
CA ASN A 241 23.01 -4.44 -5.43
C ASN A 241 22.07 -3.24 -5.26
N MET A 242 21.85 -2.45 -6.30
CA MET A 242 20.84 -1.38 -6.31
C MET A 242 19.44 -1.98 -6.16
N LYS A 243 19.13 -3.03 -6.93
CA LYS A 243 17.85 -3.79 -6.82
C LYS A 243 17.61 -4.28 -5.39
N ARG A 244 18.63 -4.88 -4.76
CA ARG A 244 18.57 -5.34 -3.36
C ARG A 244 18.39 -4.22 -2.33
N ALA A 245 19.11 -3.11 -2.50
CA ALA A 245 18.99 -1.96 -1.60
C ALA A 245 17.59 -1.36 -1.68
N MET A 246 17.07 -1.19 -2.91
CA MET A 246 15.75 -0.62 -3.15
C MET A 246 14.62 -1.55 -2.73
N ALA A 247 14.75 -2.87 -2.89
CA ALA A 247 13.75 -3.84 -2.44
C ALA A 247 13.48 -3.74 -0.93
N ARG A 248 14.54 -3.58 -0.13
CA ARG A 248 14.39 -3.37 1.33
C ARG A 248 13.72 -2.03 1.64
N GLN A 249 14.13 -0.97 0.95
CA GLN A 249 13.54 0.35 1.12
C GLN A 249 12.05 0.37 0.75
N LEU A 250 11.63 -0.40 -0.26
CA LEU A 250 10.21 -0.53 -0.62
C LEU A 250 9.40 -1.16 0.51
N VAL A 251 9.86 -2.27 1.09
CA VAL A 251 9.19 -2.90 2.25
C VAL A 251 9.04 -1.90 3.40
N ASP A 252 10.11 -1.14 3.70
CA ASP A 252 10.08 -0.14 4.75
C ASP A 252 9.07 0.98 4.46
N ILE A 253 9.00 1.46 3.21
CA ILE A 253 8.05 2.51 2.79
C ILE A 253 6.61 2.03 2.89
N GLU A 254 6.32 0.80 2.42
CA GLU A 254 4.98 0.20 2.50
C GLU A 254 4.54 0.09 3.96
N LEU A 255 5.40 -0.42 4.84
CA LEU A 255 5.11 -0.56 6.27
C LEU A 255 4.90 0.80 6.95
N VAL A 256 5.75 1.78 6.63
CA VAL A 256 5.60 3.14 7.16
C VAL A 256 4.27 3.75 6.70
N THR A 257 3.93 3.61 5.42
CA THR A 257 2.70 4.18 4.84
C THR A 257 1.46 3.53 5.45
N ALA A 258 1.47 2.21 5.65
CA ALA A 258 0.41 1.48 6.35
C ALA A 258 0.15 2.02 7.78
N GLY A 259 1.22 2.39 8.49
CA GLY A 259 1.14 2.93 9.84
C GLY A 259 1.00 4.46 9.94
N MET A 260 0.79 5.19 8.83
CA MET A 260 0.68 6.66 8.82
C MET A 260 -0.69 7.19 9.28
N ASP A 261 -1.11 6.77 10.46
CA ASP A 261 -2.37 7.21 11.03
C ASP A 261 -2.32 8.67 11.51
N ASP A 262 -3.46 9.35 11.38
CA ASP A 262 -3.70 10.65 11.97
C ASP A 262 -3.92 10.55 13.49
N ALA A 263 -4.26 11.66 14.13
CA ALA A 263 -4.45 11.71 15.58
C ALA A 263 -5.58 10.79 16.10
N ASN A 264 -6.45 10.29 15.22
CA ASN A 264 -7.56 9.39 15.55
C ASN A 264 -7.27 7.92 15.21
N GLY A 265 -6.06 7.58 14.73
CA GLY A 265 -5.77 6.23 14.28
C GLY A 265 -6.30 5.92 12.87
N GLU A 266 -6.57 6.94 12.05
CA GLU A 266 -7.13 6.77 10.69
C GLU A 266 -6.18 7.34 9.63
N ASN A 267 -6.21 6.81 8.40
CA ASN A 267 -5.52 7.46 7.28
C ASN A 267 -6.33 7.36 5.98
N THR A 268 -6.37 8.44 5.21
CA THR A 268 -7.11 8.48 3.94
C THR A 268 -6.36 7.73 2.83
N LEU A 269 -5.03 7.63 2.93
CA LEU A 269 -4.20 6.94 1.94
C LEU A 269 -4.52 5.44 1.83
N ILE A 270 -4.91 4.80 2.93
CA ILE A 270 -5.24 3.38 2.99
C ILE A 270 -6.63 3.17 3.59
N LYS A 271 -6.88 3.50 4.86
CA LYS A 271 -8.13 3.11 5.54
C LYS A 271 -9.38 3.75 4.91
N GLY A 272 -9.29 5.01 4.48
CA GLY A 272 -10.37 5.68 3.73
C GLY A 272 -10.70 4.95 2.43
N ARG A 273 -9.69 4.73 1.59
CA ARG A 273 -9.82 4.02 0.30
C ARG A 273 -10.30 2.58 0.47
N ASN A 274 -9.79 1.86 1.46
CA ASN A 274 -10.20 0.50 1.78
C ASN A 274 -11.67 0.42 2.20
N ARG A 275 -12.19 1.43 2.92
CA ARG A 275 -13.62 1.48 3.28
C ARG A 275 -14.50 1.48 2.03
N LYS A 276 -14.16 2.32 1.04
CA LYS A 276 -14.85 2.36 -0.25
C LYS A 276 -14.75 1.02 -0.99
N ALA A 277 -13.56 0.41 -1.00
CA ALA A 277 -13.36 -0.91 -1.59
C ALA A 277 -14.26 -1.98 -0.97
N PHE A 278 -14.43 -1.93 0.36
CA PHE A 278 -15.23 -2.91 1.09
C PHE A 278 -16.74 -2.68 0.98
N GLU A 279 -17.18 -1.44 0.72
CA GLU A 279 -18.55 -1.17 0.29
C GLU A 279 -18.83 -1.88 -1.05
N ILE A 280 -17.90 -1.80 -2.00
CA ILE A 280 -18.03 -2.44 -3.31
C ILE A 280 -17.88 -3.97 -3.23
N LEU A 281 -16.99 -4.48 -2.38
CA LEU A 281 -16.90 -5.91 -2.08
C LEU A 281 -18.23 -6.47 -1.58
N LYS A 282 -18.88 -5.74 -0.67
CA LYS A 282 -20.19 -6.11 -0.17
C LYS A 282 -21.24 -6.16 -1.26
N GLU A 283 -21.25 -5.17 -2.16
CA GLU A 283 -22.17 -5.17 -3.32
C GLU A 283 -21.99 -6.42 -4.20
N GLU A 284 -20.75 -6.82 -4.45
CA GLU A 284 -20.42 -7.96 -5.31
C GLU A 284 -20.76 -9.31 -4.66
N LEU A 285 -20.49 -9.46 -3.36
CA LEU A 285 -20.91 -10.62 -2.57
C LEU A 285 -22.44 -10.70 -2.46
N ASP A 286 -23.11 -9.57 -2.22
CA ASP A 286 -24.58 -9.49 -2.16
C ASP A 286 -25.24 -9.75 -3.52
N ALA A 287 -24.51 -9.51 -4.63
CA ALA A 287 -24.91 -9.90 -5.98
C ALA A 287 -24.70 -11.40 -6.28
N GLY A 288 -24.15 -12.16 -5.33
CA GLY A 288 -23.99 -13.61 -5.42
C GLY A 288 -22.69 -14.08 -6.07
N LYS A 289 -21.68 -13.22 -6.20
CA LYS A 289 -20.34 -13.67 -6.59
C LYS A 289 -19.67 -14.38 -5.41
N GLU A 290 -19.01 -15.50 -5.68
CA GLU A 290 -18.45 -16.37 -4.65
C GLU A 290 -16.93 -16.45 -4.68
N ASN A 291 -16.28 -16.08 -5.79
CA ASN A 291 -14.82 -16.04 -5.91
C ASN A 291 -14.33 -14.66 -6.36
N ILE A 292 -13.91 -13.81 -5.41
CA ILE A 292 -13.54 -12.41 -5.65
C ILE A 292 -12.08 -12.16 -5.27
N ALA A 293 -11.33 -11.48 -6.14
CA ALA A 293 -10.02 -10.93 -5.79
C ALA A 293 -10.14 -9.45 -5.41
N VAL A 294 -9.46 -9.05 -4.34
CA VAL A 294 -9.18 -7.67 -3.99
C VAL A 294 -7.71 -7.39 -4.31
N PHE A 295 -7.47 -6.81 -5.48
CA PHE A 295 -6.16 -6.56 -6.08
C PHE A 295 -5.64 -5.15 -5.78
N TYR A 296 -4.84 -5.04 -4.72
CA TYR A 296 -4.38 -3.75 -4.16
C TYR A 296 -2.90 -3.80 -3.82
N GLY A 297 -2.26 -2.62 -3.82
CA GLY A 297 -0.91 -2.43 -3.32
C GLY A 297 -0.73 -3.08 -1.94
N ALA A 298 0.38 -3.80 -1.75
CA ALA A 298 0.56 -4.66 -0.57
C ALA A 298 0.39 -3.91 0.78
N GLY A 299 0.71 -2.62 0.85
CA GLY A 299 0.49 -1.79 2.04
C GLY A 299 -0.99 -1.60 2.42
N HIS A 300 -1.94 -1.79 1.50
CA HIS A 300 -3.37 -1.71 1.81
C HIS A 300 -3.90 -2.92 2.56
N LEU A 301 -3.30 -4.09 2.35
CA LEU A 301 -3.89 -5.37 2.70
C LEU A 301 -4.01 -5.66 4.21
N PRO A 302 -3.13 -5.17 5.11
CA PRO A 302 -3.33 -5.36 6.56
C PRO A 302 -4.68 -4.86 7.06
N ASP A 303 -5.07 -3.63 6.71
CA ASP A 303 -6.39 -3.07 7.09
C ASP A 303 -7.55 -3.83 6.41
N MET A 304 -7.36 -4.29 5.17
CA MET A 304 -8.37 -5.10 4.48
C MET A 304 -8.60 -6.46 5.14
N ALA A 305 -7.54 -7.10 5.62
CA ALA A 305 -7.61 -8.37 6.33
C ALA A 305 -8.41 -8.24 7.62
N GLU A 306 -8.13 -7.21 8.42
CA GLU A 306 -8.90 -6.91 9.62
C GLU A 306 -10.39 -6.72 9.31
N ARG A 307 -10.72 -6.01 8.22
CA ARG A 307 -12.12 -5.83 7.80
C ARG A 307 -12.79 -7.14 7.39
N LEU A 308 -12.09 -8.02 6.65
CA LEU A 308 -12.65 -9.32 6.26
C LEU A 308 -12.98 -10.18 7.50
N GLU A 309 -12.11 -10.16 8.50
CA GLU A 309 -12.32 -10.89 9.75
C GLU A 309 -13.44 -10.29 10.60
N ASN A 310 -13.40 -8.97 10.82
CA ASN A 310 -14.28 -8.29 11.75
C ASN A 310 -15.69 -8.02 11.19
N ASP A 311 -15.79 -7.64 9.91
CA ASP A 311 -17.03 -7.14 9.32
C ASP A 311 -17.71 -8.15 8.38
N PHE A 312 -16.95 -9.09 7.80
CA PHE A 312 -17.45 -10.06 6.83
C PHE A 312 -17.51 -11.50 7.39
N GLY A 313 -16.98 -11.74 8.60
CA GLY A 313 -17.00 -13.06 9.22
C GLY A 313 -16.18 -14.10 8.45
N MET A 314 -15.13 -13.64 7.75
CA MET A 314 -14.23 -14.50 7.00
C MET A 314 -12.98 -14.82 7.83
N LYS A 315 -12.23 -15.86 7.44
CA LYS A 315 -10.91 -16.15 8.02
C LYS A 315 -9.90 -16.47 6.95
N ALA A 316 -8.66 -16.04 7.17
CA ALA A 316 -7.53 -16.46 6.35
C ALA A 316 -7.33 -17.98 6.48
N VAL A 317 -7.21 -18.66 5.34
CA VAL A 317 -7.01 -20.13 5.28
C VAL A 317 -5.74 -20.53 4.54
N GLN A 318 -5.24 -19.68 3.64
CA GLN A 318 -4.05 -19.96 2.84
C GLN A 318 -3.31 -18.67 2.47
N THR A 319 -1.98 -18.75 2.41
CA THR A 319 -1.13 -17.70 1.85
C THR A 319 -0.21 -18.29 0.79
N THR A 320 -0.21 -17.66 -0.39
CA THR A 320 0.71 -17.96 -1.48
C THR A 320 1.58 -16.74 -1.74
N TRP A 321 2.84 -16.95 -2.09
CA TRP A 321 3.81 -15.88 -2.32
C TRP A 321 4.26 -15.87 -3.77
N SER A 322 4.25 -14.70 -4.40
CA SER A 322 4.72 -14.49 -5.77
C SER A 322 5.98 -13.63 -5.78
N ASP A 323 6.98 -14.03 -6.57
CA ASP A 323 8.25 -13.33 -6.69
C ASP A 323 8.07 -12.09 -7.57
N ALA A 324 7.91 -10.93 -6.96
CA ALA A 324 7.85 -9.67 -7.68
C ALA A 324 9.22 -9.31 -8.28
N TRP A 325 10.28 -9.46 -7.49
CA TRP A 325 11.65 -9.16 -7.91
C TRP A 325 12.57 -10.34 -7.57
N ASP A 326 13.24 -10.90 -8.56
CA ASP A 326 14.41 -11.75 -8.38
C ASP A 326 15.59 -10.86 -7.95
N LEU A 327 16.10 -11.14 -6.74
CA LEU A 327 17.21 -10.42 -6.13
C LEU A 327 18.55 -11.16 -6.29
N THR A 328 18.58 -12.26 -7.04
CA THR A 328 19.79 -13.03 -7.35
C THR A 328 20.44 -12.55 -8.65
N ARG A 329 19.65 -11.95 -9.56
CA ARG A 329 20.07 -11.40 -10.85
C ARG A 329 19.48 -10.01 -11.10
N ASN A 330 19.94 -9.37 -12.18
CA ASN A 330 19.26 -8.21 -12.76
C ASN A 330 18.31 -8.69 -13.85
#